data_AF-A0A960MK34-F1
#
_entry.id   AF-A0A960MK34-F1
#
_cell.length_a   1.000
_cell.length_b   1.000
_cell.length_c   1.000
_cell.angle_alpha   90.00
_cell.angle_beta   90.00
_cell.angle_gamma   90.00
#
_symmetry.space_group_name_H-M   'P 1'
#
loop_
_entity.id
_entity.type
_entity.pdbx_description
1 polymer ?
#
loop_
_entity_poly.entity_id
_entity_poly.type
_entity_poly.pdbx_seq_one_letter_code
_entity_poly.pdbx_strand_id
1 'polypeptide(L)' 'MPNVKVRTGEPIDKALRALKKKLDKEGIMKAAKAHRFYDKPSVKKRAKSKAALKYKVKKGR' A
#
# COMPACT_ATOMS: atom_id res chain seq x y z
N MET A 1 2.89 7.94 -10.58
CA MET A 1 1.92 6.86 -10.89
C MET A 1 2.71 5.64 -11.33
N PRO A 2 2.41 4.44 -10.81
CA PRO A 2 3.18 3.24 -11.09
C PRO A 2 2.93 2.77 -12.52
N ASN A 3 4.01 2.51 -13.26
CA ASN A 3 3.95 1.88 -14.58
C ASN A 3 4.55 0.47 -14.53
N VAL A 4 4.03 -0.42 -15.38
CA VAL A 4 4.59 -1.76 -15.60
C VAL A 4 4.75 -1.92 -17.10
N LYS A 5 6.00 -2.05 -17.55
CA LYS A 5 6.31 -2.38 -18.94
C LYS A 5 6.16 -3.88 -19.10
N VAL A 6 5.31 -4.31 -20.02
CA VAL A 6 5.09 -5.72 -20.35
C VAL A 6 5.91 -6.06 -21.60
N ARG A 7 6.66 -7.16 -21.58
CA ARG A 7 7.38 -7.66 -22.77
C ARG A 7 6.47 -8.57 -23.59
N THR A 8 6.66 -8.55 -24.91
CA THR A 8 6.00 -9.47 -25.84
C THR A 8 6.35 -10.91 -25.50
N GLY A 9 5.34 -11.73 -25.19
CA GLY A 9 5.48 -13.12 -24.75
C GLY A 9 5.30 -13.36 -23.24
N GLU A 10 5.13 -12.33 -22.41
CA GLU A 10 4.76 -12.53 -21.01
C GLU A 10 3.25 -12.76 -20.83
N PRO A 11 2.84 -13.69 -19.94
CA PRO A 11 1.44 -13.87 -19.60
C PRO A 11 0.89 -12.63 -18.89
N ILE A 12 -0.30 -12.18 -19.31
CA ILE A 12 -0.98 -10.97 -18.80
C ILE A 12 -1.14 -11.01 -17.27
N ASP A 13 -1.42 -12.18 -16.70
CA ASP A 13 -1.59 -12.37 -15.25
C ASP A 13 -0.34 -11.96 -14.45
N LYS A 14 0.85 -12.19 -15.01
CA LYS A 14 2.12 -11.82 -14.38
C LYS A 14 2.27 -10.30 -14.33
N ALA A 15 1.89 -9.61 -15.40
CA ALA A 15 1.89 -8.14 -15.46
C ALA A 15 0.89 -7.54 -14.46
N LEU A 16 -0.33 -8.09 -14.38
CA LEU A 16 -1.35 -7.65 -13.42
C LEU A 16 -0.88 -7.84 -11.96
N ARG A 17 -0.28 -8.99 -11.65
CA ARG A 17 0.27 -9.26 -10.31
C ARG A 17 1.42 -8.30 -9.97
N ALA A 18 2.29 -8.00 -10.92
CA ALA A 18 3.37 -7.04 -10.75
C ALA A 18 2.84 -5.61 -10.51
N LEU A 19 1.81 -5.19 -11.25
CA LEU A 19 1.16 -3.90 -11.09
C LEU A 19 0.51 -3.77 -9.71
N LYS A 20 -0.24 -4.78 -9.28
CA LYS A 20 -0.84 -4.83 -7.94
C LYS A 20 0.23 -4.71 -6.85
N LYS A 21 1.34 -5.44 -6.97
CA LYS A 21 2.46 -5.37 -6.02
C LYS A 21 3.11 -3.98 -5.98
N LYS A 22 3.26 -3.29 -7.12
CA LYS A 22 3.75 -1.90 -7.16
C LYS A 22 2.77 -0.93 -6.49
N LEU A 23 1.47 -1.04 -6.77
CA LEU A 23 0.42 -0.24 -6.14
C LEU A 23 0.37 -0.40 -4.62
N ASP A 24 0.54 -1.64 -4.15
CA ASP A 24 0.60 -1.95 -2.72
C ASP A 24 1.89 -1.42 -2.07
N LYS A 25 3.03 -1.50 -2.76
CA LYS A 25 4.32 -0.96 -2.29
C LYS A 25 4.29 0.56 -2.17
N GLU A 26 3.67 1.25 -3.13
CA GLU A 26 3.47 2.71 -3.08
C GLU A 26 2.41 3.11 -2.05
N GLY A 27 1.63 2.17 -1.53
CA GLY A 27 0.63 2.42 -0.49
C GLY A 27 -0.62 3.15 -1.00
N ILE A 28 -0.82 3.24 -2.33
CA ILE A 28 -1.93 3.94 -2.96
C ILE A 28 -3.28 3.36 -2.51
N MET A 29 -3.39 2.03 -2.44
CA MET A 29 -4.61 1.36 -1.96
C MET A 29 -4.93 1.67 -0.49
N LYS A 30 -3.90 1.89 0.33
CA LYS A 30 -4.06 2.25 1.74
C LYS A 30 -4.44 3.71 1.89
N ALA A 31 -3.83 4.60 1.10
CA ALA A 31 -4.17 6.02 1.05
C ALA A 31 -5.63 6.21 0.59
N ALA A 32 -6.02 5.57 -0.51
CA ALA A 32 -7.39 5.62 -1.03
C ALA A 32 -8.41 5.24 0.05
N LYS A 33 -8.17 4.15 0.81
CA LYS A 33 -9.05 3.76 1.93
C LYS A 33 -9.09 4.80 3.05
N ALA A 34 -7.95 5.39 3.41
CA ALA A 34 -7.86 6.40 4.46
C ALA A 34 -8.52 7.74 4.06
N HIS A 35 -8.64 8.02 2.77
CA HIS A 35 -9.27 9.23 2.23
C HIS A 35 -10.77 9.07 1.92
N ARG A 36 -11.34 7.86 2.06
CA ARG A 36 -12.78 7.63 1.81
C ARG A 36 -13.70 8.40 2.74
N PHE A 37 -13.27 8.63 3.98
CA PHE A 37 -14.07 9.29 5.00
C PHE A 37 -13.21 10.28 5.79
N TYR A 38 -13.86 11.28 6.40
CA TYR A 38 -13.17 12.18 7.30
C TYR A 38 -12.91 11.50 8.64
N ASP A 39 -11.64 11.24 8.93
CA ASP A 39 -11.19 10.90 10.28
C ASP A 39 -10.75 12.16 11.05
N LYS A 40 -11.26 12.30 12.28
CA LYS A 40 -10.82 13.35 13.22
C LYS A 40 -9.29 13.28 13.41
N PRO A 41 -8.58 14.41 13.55
CA PRO A 41 -7.12 14.42 13.69
C PRO A 41 -6.59 13.54 14.84
N SER A 42 -7.33 13.40 15.94
CA SER A 42 -6.97 12.50 17.05
C SER A 42 -6.96 11.03 16.64
N VAL A 43 -7.94 10.60 15.84
CA VAL A 43 -8.05 9.23 15.32
C VAL A 43 -6.89 8.95 14.36
N LYS A 44 -6.59 9.90 13.46
CA LYS A 44 -5.43 9.81 12.55
C LYS A 44 -4.11 9.67 13.31
N LYS A 45 -3.89 10.48 14.37
CA LYS A 45 -2.70 10.39 15.24
C LYS A 45 -2.60 9.01 15.92
N ARG A 46 -3.70 8.50 16.48
CA ARG A 46 -3.74 7.18 17.12
C ARG A 46 -3.51 6.03 16.14
N ALA A 47 -4.04 6.11 14.92
CA ALA A 47 -3.82 5.11 13.88
C ALA A 47 -2.34 5.09 13.44
N LYS A 48 -1.71 6.26 13.32
CA LYS A 48 -0.28 6.39 12.98
C LYS A 48 0.63 5.76 14.03
N SER A 49 0.39 6.02 15.32
CA SER A 49 1.20 5.44 16.41
C SER A 49 1.05 3.91 16.47
N LYS A 50 -0.17 3.40 16.36
CA LYS A 50 -0.43 1.94 16.28
C LYS A 50 0.28 1.30 15.10
N ALA A 51 0.25 1.92 13.91
CA ALA A 51 0.94 1.40 12.74
C ALA A 51 2.47 1.36 12.92
N ALA A 52 3.06 2.39 13.55
CA ALA A 52 4.49 2.44 13.84
C ALA A 52 4.91 1.36 14.84
N LEU A 53 4.12 1.12 15.91
CA LEU A 53 4.38 0.05 16.87
C LEU A 53 4.35 -1.33 16.18
N LYS A 54 3.33 -1.60 15.37
CA LYS A 54 3.24 -2.86 14.59
C LYS A 54 4.44 -3.05 13.68
N TYR A 55 4.93 -1.99 13.03
CA TYR A 55 6.13 -2.05 12.19
C TYR A 55 7.39 -2.37 13.00
N LYS A 56 7.58 -1.73 14.16
CA LYS A 56 8.71 -2.02 15.06
C LYS A 56 8.73 -3.47 15.52
N VAL A 57 7.58 -3.98 15.98
CA VAL A 57 7.44 -5.39 16.41
C VAL A 57 7.76 -6.36 15.28
N LYS A 58 7.30 -6.07 14.05
CA LYS A 58 7.58 -6.90 12.88
C LYS A 58 9.05 -6.86 12.44
N LYS A 59 9.77 -5.76 12.69
CA LYS A 59 11.18 -5.62 12.31
C LYS A 59 12.14 -6.29 13.31
N GLY A 60 11.74 -6.38 14.58
CA GLY A 60 12.53 -7.04 15.61
C GLY A 60 12.34 -8.56 15.68
N ARG A 61 11.63 -9.15 14.72
CA ARG A 61 11.28 -10.57 14.64
C ARG A 61 11.75 -11.11 13.28
#